data_AF-A0A1B7P9A1-F1
#
_entry.id   AF-A0A1B7P9A1-F1
#
_cell.length_a   1.000
_cell.length_b   1.000
_cell.length_c   1.000
_cell.angle_alpha   90.00
_cell.angle_beta   90.00
_cell.angle_gamma   90.00
#
_symmetry.space_group_name_H-M   'P 1'
#
loop_
_entity.id
_entity.type
_entity.pdbx_description
1 polymer ?
#
loop_
_entity_poly.entity_id
_entity_poly.type
_entity_poly.pdbx_seq_one_letter_code
_entity_poly.pdbx_strand_id
1 'polypeptide(L)'
;MTMTERRPDGGSTPRAQKRQKTENVAMDPRQNKYLAHWYENESPANGYSAEGSILDGFERHKTTAAMAREAEDAALNPFNGKALSSKYFSILKTRRDLPVHSQRDEFLRLYQKSQILVFVGETGSGKTTQIPQFVLFDDLPHKRGKLVACTQPRRVAAMSVAERVAAEMDVKLGEEVGYSIRFEDMTSQKTILKYMTDGMLLREAMHDHDLKRYSTIILDEAHERTMATDVLMGLLKEVVQRRPDLKLIIMSATLDAQKFQRYFCDAPLLAVPGRTHPVEIFYTPEPEQDYVEAAIRTVLQIHANEPEGDILLFLTGEEEIEDSVRKISLEVDEMIREADAGPMRVYPLYGSLPPAQQQRIFDPAPPPRKEGGRPGRKCIVSTNIAETSLTIDGIVYVVDPGFSKQKVYNPRIRVESLLVSPISKASAQQRAGRAGRTRPGKCFRLYTESAFKKELIEQTYPEILRSNLSSTVLDLKKLGIEDLVHFDLMDPQPLKLLCEHLKN
;
A
#
# COMPACT_ATOMS: atom_id res chain seq x y z
N MET A 1 -29.25 63.66 61.92
CA MET A 1 -30.21 62.90 62.73
C MET A 1 -29.94 61.42 62.53
N THR A 2 -29.69 60.74 63.63
CA THR A 2 -29.52 59.31 63.80
C THR A 2 -30.66 58.49 63.19
N MET A 3 -30.36 57.32 62.63
CA MET A 3 -30.88 56.03 63.12
C MET A 3 -30.19 54.86 62.41
N THR A 4 -29.91 53.85 63.23
CA THR A 4 -29.13 52.63 63.02
C THR A 4 -29.98 51.45 62.54
N GLU A 5 -29.29 50.56 61.82
CA GLU A 5 -29.40 49.08 61.76
C GLU A 5 -30.68 48.37 61.29
N ARG A 6 -30.50 47.49 60.29
CA ARG A 6 -30.72 46.03 60.41
C ARG A 6 -30.10 45.27 59.22
N ARG A 7 -29.22 44.31 59.51
CA ARG A 7 -28.88 43.20 58.58
C ARG A 7 -30.00 42.16 58.60
N PRO A 8 -30.13 41.39 57.50
CA PRO A 8 -30.04 39.95 57.65
C PRO A 8 -29.13 39.27 56.61
N ASP A 9 -28.66 38.09 57.03
CA ASP A 9 -27.79 37.13 56.35
C ASP A 9 -28.28 36.62 54.98
N GLY A 10 -27.32 36.10 54.22
CA GLY A 10 -27.58 34.99 53.29
C GLY A 10 -27.20 35.26 51.83
N GLY A 11 -26.00 34.85 51.44
CA GLY A 11 -25.59 34.89 50.03
C GLY A 11 -24.14 34.50 49.77
N SER A 12 -23.71 33.33 50.27
CA SER A 12 -22.42 32.75 49.88
C SER A 12 -22.44 32.35 48.41
N THR A 13 -21.55 32.98 47.64
CA THR A 13 -21.17 32.65 46.25
C THR A 13 -20.91 31.15 46.10
N PRO A 14 -21.41 30.47 45.04
CA PRO A 14 -21.11 29.06 44.84
C PRO A 14 -19.63 28.90 44.47
N ARG A 15 -18.90 28.30 45.41
CA ARG A 15 -17.53 27.81 45.30
C ARG A 15 -17.40 26.93 44.05
N ALA A 16 -16.34 27.17 43.28
CA ALA A 16 -15.90 26.36 42.16
C ALA A 16 -15.97 24.86 42.50
N GLN A 17 -16.77 24.11 41.75
CA GLN A 17 -16.81 22.66 41.83
C GLN A 17 -15.41 22.12 41.50
N LYS A 18 -14.79 21.45 42.48
CA LYS A 18 -13.61 20.61 42.28
C LYS A 18 -13.92 19.65 41.13
N ARG A 19 -13.09 19.69 40.07
CA ARG A 19 -13.01 18.64 39.05
C ARG A 19 -12.98 17.28 39.75
N GLN A 20 -14.05 16.50 39.59
CA GLN A 20 -14.03 15.09 39.91
C GLN A 20 -12.89 14.44 39.12
N LYS A 21 -12.00 13.73 39.81
CA LYS A 21 -11.08 12.78 39.17
C LYS A 21 -11.96 11.83 38.36
N THR A 22 -11.82 11.88 37.05
CA THR A 22 -12.34 10.83 36.18
C THR A 22 -11.63 9.56 36.61
N GLU A 23 -12.34 8.67 37.29
CA GLU A 23 -11.88 7.30 37.48
C GLU A 23 -11.53 6.75 36.09
N ASN A 24 -10.36 6.10 35.98
CA ASN A 24 -9.99 5.34 34.80
C ASN A 24 -11.12 4.33 34.54
N VAL A 25 -12.03 4.66 33.62
CA VAL A 25 -12.93 3.67 33.04
C VAL A 25 -12.01 2.75 32.24
N ALA A 26 -11.53 1.69 32.89
CA ALA A 26 -10.82 0.62 32.24
C ALA A 26 -11.79 0.05 31.20
N MET A 27 -11.58 0.43 29.93
CA MET A 27 -12.32 -0.10 28.81
C MET A 27 -12.13 -1.62 28.84
N ASP A 28 -13.23 -2.39 28.90
CA ASP A 28 -13.16 -3.85 28.95
C ASP A 28 -12.26 -4.33 27.79
N PRO A 29 -11.13 -5.02 28.06
CA PRO A 29 -10.22 -5.47 27.02
C PRO A 29 -10.90 -6.31 25.93
N ARG A 30 -12.04 -6.95 26.23
CA ARG A 30 -12.90 -7.67 25.26
C ARG A 30 -13.54 -6.77 24.23
N GLN A 31 -13.79 -5.50 24.57
CA GLN A 31 -14.35 -4.49 23.67
C GLN A 31 -13.28 -3.81 22.81
N ASN A 32 -11.99 -3.97 23.17
CA ASN A 32 -10.91 -3.51 22.33
C ASN A 32 -10.74 -4.48 21.15
N LYS A 33 -11.15 -4.06 19.94
CA LYS A 33 -11.05 -4.86 18.70
C LYS A 33 -9.65 -5.43 18.43
N TYR A 34 -8.60 -4.74 18.88
CA TYR A 34 -7.22 -5.21 18.75
C TYR A 34 -6.89 -6.36 19.70
N LEU A 35 -7.48 -6.36 20.90
CA LEU A 35 -7.26 -7.36 21.95
C LEU A 35 -8.34 -8.45 21.97
N ALA A 36 -9.41 -8.32 21.18
CA ALA A 36 -10.56 -9.24 21.19
C ALA A 36 -10.15 -10.72 21.06
N HIS A 37 -9.12 -11.02 20.26
CA HIS A 37 -8.57 -12.38 20.12
C HIS A 37 -7.95 -12.98 21.39
N TRP A 38 -7.57 -12.19 22.40
CA TRP A 38 -7.02 -12.71 23.67
C TRP A 38 -8.12 -13.26 24.58
N TYR A 39 -9.38 -12.93 24.28
CA TYR A 39 -10.53 -13.23 25.14
C TYR A 39 -11.58 -14.09 24.44
N GLU A 40 -11.32 -14.53 23.21
CA GLU A 40 -12.05 -15.61 22.58
C GLU A 40 -11.65 -16.90 23.32
N ASN A 41 -12.57 -17.44 24.13
CA ASN A 41 -12.43 -18.73 24.80
C ASN A 41 -11.92 -19.78 23.83
N GLU A 42 -11.06 -20.69 24.32
CA GLU A 42 -10.42 -21.86 23.68
C GLU A 42 -11.31 -22.67 22.70
N SER A 43 -11.74 -22.05 21.61
CA SER A 43 -12.37 -22.68 20.46
C SER A 43 -11.34 -22.63 19.33
N PRO A 44 -10.69 -23.76 19.01
CA PRO A 44 -9.62 -23.77 18.03
C PRO A 44 -10.23 -23.78 16.64
N ALA A 45 -10.69 -22.64 16.13
CA ALA A 45 -10.94 -22.44 14.70
C ALA A 45 -11.34 -21.00 14.43
N ASN A 46 -10.68 -20.37 13.46
CA ASN A 46 -11.19 -19.22 12.70
C ASN A 46 -12.46 -19.58 11.91
N GLY A 47 -13.52 -20.06 12.57
CA GLY A 47 -14.76 -20.51 11.92
C GLY A 47 -14.58 -21.45 10.73
N TYR A 48 -13.44 -22.14 10.64
CA TYR A 48 -12.99 -22.86 9.46
C TYR A 48 -13.67 -24.24 9.48
N SER A 49 -14.73 -24.38 8.69
CA SER A 49 -15.57 -25.58 8.65
C SER A 49 -15.33 -26.44 7.41
N ALA A 50 -14.12 -26.40 6.82
CA ALA A 50 -13.80 -27.23 5.67
C ALA A 50 -13.24 -28.59 6.11
N GLU A 51 -14.04 -29.37 6.88
CA GLU A 51 -13.73 -30.78 7.14
C GLU A 51 -13.72 -31.54 5.79
N GLY A 52 -12.61 -32.21 5.47
CA GLY A 52 -12.43 -32.90 4.20
C GLY A 52 -11.87 -32.00 3.08
N SER A 53 -11.26 -30.87 3.43
CA SER A 53 -10.53 -30.05 2.47
C SER A 53 -9.26 -30.77 2.00
N ILE A 54 -8.86 -30.53 0.75
CA ILE A 54 -7.56 -30.99 0.23
C ILE A 54 -6.38 -30.48 1.08
N LEU A 55 -6.56 -29.35 1.77
CA LEU A 55 -5.54 -28.80 2.68
C LEU A 55 -5.39 -29.61 3.97
N ASP A 56 -6.31 -30.50 4.33
CA ASP A 56 -6.21 -31.31 5.56
C ASP A 56 -4.96 -32.18 5.55
N GLY A 57 -4.58 -32.72 4.39
CA GLY A 57 -3.35 -33.47 4.18
C GLY A 57 -2.07 -32.62 4.11
N PHE A 58 -2.17 -31.28 4.12
CA PHE A 58 -1.01 -30.40 4.03
C PHE A 58 -0.43 -30.16 5.42
N GLU A 59 0.90 -30.22 5.49
CA GLU A 59 1.69 -29.88 6.67
C GLU A 59 2.39 -28.53 6.47
N ARG A 60 2.40 -27.74 7.56
CA ARG A 60 3.05 -26.44 7.58
C ARG A 60 4.52 -26.56 7.17
N HIS A 61 4.96 -25.71 6.25
CA HIS A 61 6.34 -25.63 5.76
C HIS A 61 6.85 -26.90 5.06
N LYS A 62 5.93 -27.71 4.53
CA LYS A 62 6.23 -28.89 3.72
C LYS A 62 5.47 -28.91 2.39
N THR A 63 4.79 -27.83 2.05
CA THR A 63 4.00 -27.76 0.82
C THR A 63 4.94 -27.55 -0.37
N THR A 64 4.71 -28.28 -1.45
CA THR A 64 5.42 -28.11 -2.72
C THR A 64 4.56 -27.30 -3.70
N ALA A 65 5.15 -26.73 -4.75
CA ALA A 65 4.35 -26.04 -5.77
C ALA A 65 3.37 -26.99 -6.47
N ALA A 66 3.72 -28.28 -6.61
CA ALA A 66 2.86 -29.31 -7.20
C ALA A 66 1.61 -29.56 -6.33
N MET A 67 1.79 -29.75 -5.03
CA MET A 67 0.67 -29.91 -4.09
C MET A 67 -0.25 -28.69 -4.11
N ALA A 68 0.31 -27.49 -4.04
CA ALA A 68 -0.50 -26.28 -4.05
C ALA A 68 -1.21 -26.07 -5.39
N ARG A 69 -0.59 -26.47 -6.52
CA ARG A 69 -1.23 -26.46 -7.84
C ARG A 69 -2.41 -27.42 -7.91
N GLU A 70 -2.28 -28.62 -7.36
CA GLU A 70 -3.38 -29.59 -7.26
C GLU A 70 -4.56 -29.03 -6.45
N ALA A 71 -4.28 -28.35 -5.34
CA ALA A 71 -5.31 -27.69 -4.53
C ALA A 71 -5.96 -26.48 -5.23
N GLU A 72 -5.21 -25.75 -6.06
CA GLU A 72 -5.76 -24.67 -6.91
C GLU A 72 -6.61 -25.21 -8.06
N ASP A 73 -6.28 -26.38 -8.61
CA ASP A 73 -7.01 -27.00 -9.73
C ASP A 73 -8.21 -27.87 -9.27
N ALA A 74 -8.45 -27.96 -7.95
CA ALA A 74 -9.54 -28.74 -7.38
C ALA A 74 -10.94 -28.19 -7.75
N ALA A 75 -11.98 -29.03 -7.66
CA ALA A 75 -13.36 -28.60 -7.94
C ALA A 75 -13.93 -27.70 -6.83
N LEU A 76 -13.47 -27.89 -5.59
CA LEU A 76 -13.91 -27.15 -4.42
C LEU A 76 -12.79 -26.23 -3.94
N ASN A 77 -13.17 -25.05 -3.49
CA ASN A 77 -12.27 -24.06 -2.94
C ASN A 77 -11.64 -24.61 -1.65
N PRO A 78 -10.30 -24.68 -1.57
CA PRO A 78 -9.62 -25.30 -0.44
C PRO A 78 -9.91 -24.62 0.90
N PHE A 79 -10.27 -23.33 0.90
CA PHE A 79 -10.44 -22.54 2.13
C PHE A 79 -11.88 -22.46 2.64
N ASN A 80 -12.89 -22.66 1.78
CA ASN A 80 -14.30 -22.53 2.18
C ASN A 80 -15.22 -23.67 1.72
N GLY A 81 -14.69 -24.66 0.99
CA GLY A 81 -15.41 -25.85 0.54
C GLY A 81 -16.48 -25.62 -0.54
N LYS A 82 -16.65 -24.39 -1.04
CA LYS A 82 -17.62 -24.08 -2.11
C LYS A 82 -17.04 -24.43 -3.48
N ALA A 83 -17.90 -24.70 -4.46
CA ALA A 83 -17.45 -24.94 -5.83
C ALA A 83 -16.75 -23.70 -6.42
N LEU A 84 -15.59 -23.90 -7.05
CA LEU A 84 -14.84 -22.83 -7.70
C LEU A 84 -15.55 -22.34 -8.98
N SER A 85 -15.62 -21.03 -9.13
CA SER A 85 -16.32 -20.37 -10.24
C SER A 85 -15.55 -20.46 -11.56
N SER A 86 -16.24 -20.31 -12.70
CA SER A 86 -15.57 -20.19 -14.01
C SER A 86 -14.67 -18.96 -14.09
N LYS A 87 -15.02 -17.89 -13.35
CA LYS A 87 -14.21 -16.67 -13.21
C LYS A 87 -12.90 -16.95 -12.47
N TYR A 88 -12.92 -17.81 -11.45
CA TYR A 88 -11.69 -18.23 -10.76
C TYR A 88 -10.71 -18.89 -11.73
N PHE A 89 -11.15 -19.87 -12.52
CA PHE A 89 -10.27 -20.58 -13.45
C PHE A 89 -9.73 -19.69 -14.57
N SER A 90 -10.52 -18.71 -15.05
CA SER A 90 -10.03 -17.76 -16.06
C SER A 90 -8.94 -16.85 -15.48
N ILE A 91 -9.10 -16.40 -14.23
CA ILE A 91 -8.10 -15.62 -13.51
C ILE A 91 -6.86 -16.46 -13.19
N LEU A 92 -7.02 -17.71 -12.75
CA LEU A 92 -5.94 -18.63 -12.40
C LEU A 92 -5.01 -18.88 -13.59
N LYS A 93 -5.56 -19.02 -14.80
CA LYS A 93 -4.78 -19.19 -16.02
C LYS A 93 -3.81 -18.01 -16.22
N THR A 94 -4.32 -16.77 -16.19
CA THR A 94 -3.51 -15.57 -16.35
C THR A 94 -2.50 -15.38 -15.22
N ARG A 95 -2.85 -15.77 -13.99
CA ARG A 95 -1.94 -15.66 -12.84
C ARG A 95 -0.71 -16.55 -12.99
N ARG A 96 -0.85 -17.74 -13.56
CA ARG A 96 0.26 -18.68 -13.77
C ARG A 96 1.31 -18.17 -14.77
N ASP A 97 0.93 -17.22 -15.62
CA ASP A 97 1.84 -16.56 -16.57
C ASP A 97 2.67 -15.42 -15.91
N LEU A 98 2.37 -15.05 -14.65
CA LEU A 98 3.13 -14.01 -13.95
C LEU A 98 4.54 -14.49 -13.60
N PRO A 99 5.56 -13.61 -13.67
CA PRO A 99 6.96 -13.97 -13.39
C PRO A 99 7.17 -14.71 -12.07
N VAL A 100 6.48 -14.30 -10.99
CA VAL A 100 6.61 -14.93 -9.66
C VAL A 100 6.18 -16.39 -9.60
N HIS A 101 5.29 -16.85 -10.51
CA HIS A 101 4.86 -18.26 -10.52
C HIS A 101 5.98 -19.21 -10.96
N SER A 102 6.85 -18.76 -11.86
CA SER A 102 8.00 -19.55 -12.33
C SER A 102 9.00 -19.88 -11.21
N GLN A 103 9.02 -19.07 -10.15
CA GLN A 103 9.92 -19.24 -8.99
C GLN A 103 9.17 -19.63 -7.71
N ARG A 104 7.95 -20.19 -7.81
CA ARG A 104 7.18 -20.62 -6.64
C ARG A 104 7.93 -21.66 -5.80
N ASP A 105 8.54 -22.66 -6.43
CA ASP A 105 9.31 -23.68 -5.72
C ASP A 105 10.53 -23.10 -4.98
N GLU A 106 11.24 -22.17 -5.64
CA GLU A 106 12.39 -21.50 -5.04
C GLU A 106 11.96 -20.62 -3.86
N PHE A 107 10.85 -19.89 -4.01
CA PHE A 107 10.23 -19.12 -2.93
C PHE A 107 9.89 -20.00 -1.73
N LEU A 108 9.16 -21.11 -1.95
CA LEU A 108 8.76 -22.02 -0.89
C LEU A 108 9.98 -22.59 -0.16
N ARG A 109 11.00 -23.04 -0.90
CA ARG A 109 12.26 -23.54 -0.32
C ARG A 109 12.94 -22.51 0.60
N LEU A 110 13.03 -21.25 0.16
CA LEU A 110 13.64 -20.18 0.96
C LEU A 110 12.77 -19.79 2.16
N TYR A 111 11.45 -19.63 1.94
CA TYR A 111 10.49 -19.31 2.98
C TYR A 111 10.46 -20.37 4.09
N GLN A 112 10.52 -21.66 3.73
CA GLN A 112 10.56 -22.77 4.69
C GLN A 112 11.86 -22.76 5.50
N LYS A 113 13.02 -22.58 4.83
CA LYS A 113 14.35 -22.63 5.46
C LYS A 113 14.69 -21.41 6.32
N SER A 114 14.14 -20.24 6.02
CA SER A 114 14.56 -18.97 6.62
C SER A 114 13.42 -18.28 7.36
N GLN A 115 13.73 -17.61 8.46
CA GLN A 115 12.72 -16.86 9.21
C GLN A 115 12.38 -15.53 8.53
N ILE A 116 13.40 -14.85 8.00
CA ILE A 116 13.29 -13.59 7.26
C ILE A 116 13.67 -13.85 5.80
N LEU A 117 12.92 -13.27 4.87
CA LEU A 117 13.18 -13.37 3.43
C LEU A 117 13.04 -11.98 2.80
N VAL A 118 14.04 -11.56 2.03
CA VAL A 118 13.94 -10.39 1.16
C VAL A 118 13.53 -10.85 -0.23
N PHE A 119 12.47 -10.27 -0.77
CA PHE A 119 11.93 -10.60 -2.08
C PHE A 119 11.96 -9.36 -2.98
N VAL A 120 12.62 -9.46 -4.13
CA VAL A 120 12.70 -8.38 -5.09
C VAL A 120 12.13 -8.83 -6.42
N GLY A 121 11.30 -7.99 -7.02
CA GLY A 121 10.78 -8.23 -8.35
C GLY A 121 10.14 -6.98 -8.91
N GLU A 122 10.12 -6.85 -10.23
CA GLU A 122 9.60 -5.64 -10.87
C GLU A 122 8.11 -5.40 -10.60
N THR A 123 7.63 -4.20 -10.91
CA THR A 123 6.21 -3.87 -10.84
C THR A 123 5.42 -4.73 -11.80
N GLY A 124 4.29 -5.28 -11.35
CA GLY A 124 3.48 -6.19 -12.18
C GLY A 124 4.00 -7.63 -12.22
N SER A 125 5.09 -7.97 -11.53
CA SER A 125 5.57 -9.36 -11.46
C SER A 125 4.65 -10.31 -10.67
N GLY A 126 3.74 -9.75 -9.87
CA GLY A 126 2.79 -10.51 -9.05
C GLY A 126 3.12 -10.60 -7.56
N LYS A 127 4.07 -9.80 -7.04
CA LYS A 127 4.48 -9.82 -5.61
C LYS A 127 3.31 -9.73 -4.64
N THR A 128 2.58 -8.62 -4.69
CA THR A 128 1.52 -8.30 -3.72
C THR A 128 0.34 -9.26 -3.76
N THR A 129 0.02 -9.80 -4.94
CA THR A 129 -1.13 -10.68 -5.13
C THR A 129 -0.76 -12.15 -4.88
N GLN A 130 0.37 -12.63 -5.41
CA GLN A 130 0.69 -14.07 -5.39
C GLN A 130 1.47 -14.51 -4.15
N ILE A 131 2.42 -13.70 -3.64
CA ILE A 131 3.27 -14.11 -2.51
C ILE A 131 2.45 -14.40 -1.25
N PRO A 132 1.50 -13.55 -0.84
CA PRO A 132 0.66 -13.86 0.31
C PRO A 132 -0.16 -15.15 0.10
N GLN A 133 -0.64 -15.41 -1.12
CA GLN A 133 -1.35 -16.66 -1.43
C GLN A 133 -0.41 -17.87 -1.35
N PHE A 134 0.82 -17.79 -1.84
CA PHE A 134 1.81 -18.87 -1.69
C PHE A 134 2.07 -19.19 -0.22
N VAL A 135 2.16 -18.16 0.61
CA VAL A 135 2.26 -18.31 2.07
C VAL A 135 1.01 -18.97 2.65
N LEU A 136 -0.20 -18.62 2.22
CA LEU A 136 -1.43 -19.26 2.74
C LEU A 136 -1.45 -20.77 2.52
N PHE A 137 -1.01 -21.24 1.35
CA PHE A 137 -0.98 -22.66 1.01
C PHE A 137 0.12 -23.43 1.78
N ASP A 138 1.19 -22.77 2.25
CA ASP A 138 2.31 -23.43 2.94
C ASP A 138 2.32 -23.22 4.47
N ASP A 139 2.01 -22.01 4.95
CA ASP A 139 2.04 -21.66 6.38
C ASP A 139 0.75 -22.08 7.11
N LEU A 140 -0.33 -22.30 6.36
CA LEU A 140 -1.65 -22.76 6.83
C LEU A 140 -2.14 -22.02 8.09
N PRO A 141 -2.22 -20.68 8.06
CA PRO A 141 -2.49 -19.86 9.24
C PRO A 141 -3.82 -20.20 9.93
N HIS A 142 -4.82 -20.62 9.15
CA HIS A 142 -6.15 -21.04 9.62
C HIS A 142 -6.11 -22.25 10.56
N LYS A 143 -5.21 -23.22 10.33
CA LYS A 143 -5.04 -24.40 11.21
C LYS A 143 -4.46 -24.04 12.58
N ARG A 144 -3.94 -22.82 12.75
CA ARG A 144 -3.28 -22.35 13.97
C ARG A 144 -4.00 -21.18 14.63
N GLY A 145 -5.17 -20.78 14.13
CA GLY A 145 -5.87 -19.58 14.59
C GLY A 145 -5.05 -18.30 14.38
N LYS A 146 -4.26 -18.25 13.31
CA LYS A 146 -3.40 -17.11 12.94
C LYS A 146 -3.80 -16.53 11.59
N LEU A 147 -3.17 -15.42 11.24
CA LEU A 147 -3.35 -14.69 9.99
C LEU A 147 -2.00 -14.43 9.30
N VAL A 148 -2.06 -14.15 7.99
CA VAL A 148 -1.00 -13.49 7.23
C VAL A 148 -1.34 -12.02 7.11
N ALA A 149 -0.43 -11.13 7.51
CA ALA A 149 -0.54 -9.70 7.25
C ALA A 149 0.31 -9.32 6.04
N CYS A 150 -0.26 -8.55 5.11
CA CYS A 150 0.49 -7.88 4.06
C CYS A 150 0.27 -6.38 4.16
N THR A 151 1.31 -5.63 4.50
CA THR A 151 1.18 -4.18 4.61
C THR A 151 1.28 -3.52 3.25
N GLN A 152 0.67 -2.34 3.13
CA GLN A 152 0.74 -1.45 1.97
C GLN A 152 0.93 -0.02 2.47
N PRO A 153 1.75 0.82 1.84
CA PRO A 153 1.91 2.22 2.26
C PRO A 153 0.60 3.04 2.15
N ARG A 154 -0.31 2.64 1.25
CA ARG A 154 -1.50 3.43 0.87
C ARG A 154 -2.80 2.69 1.12
N ARG A 155 -3.82 3.43 1.57
CA ARG A 155 -5.17 2.91 1.86
C ARG A 155 -5.83 2.29 0.62
N VAL A 156 -5.85 3.04 -0.48
CA VAL A 156 -6.47 2.59 -1.74
C VAL A 156 -5.81 1.32 -2.30
N ALA A 157 -4.49 1.19 -2.12
CA ALA A 157 -3.75 0.00 -2.49
C ALA A 157 -4.18 -1.21 -1.65
N ALA A 158 -4.23 -1.08 -0.32
CA ALA A 158 -4.69 -2.16 0.57
C ALA A 158 -6.11 -2.62 0.23
N MET A 159 -7.04 -1.69 -0.03
CA MET A 159 -8.42 -2.02 -0.39
C MET A 159 -8.50 -2.72 -1.75
N SER A 160 -7.91 -2.13 -2.79
CA SER A 160 -7.96 -2.63 -4.16
C SER A 160 -7.30 -4.01 -4.28
N VAL A 161 -6.15 -4.21 -3.62
CA VAL A 161 -5.46 -5.50 -3.68
C VAL A 161 -6.17 -6.59 -2.88
N ALA A 162 -6.80 -6.25 -1.75
CA ALA A 162 -7.63 -7.19 -1.01
C ALA A 162 -8.84 -7.64 -1.84
N GLU A 163 -9.51 -6.71 -2.51
CA GLU A 163 -10.63 -7.02 -3.40
C GLU A 163 -10.18 -7.90 -4.58
N ARG A 164 -9.04 -7.55 -5.20
CA ARG A 164 -8.44 -8.36 -6.26
C ARG A 164 -8.13 -9.77 -5.77
N VAL A 165 -7.47 -9.92 -4.63
CA VAL A 165 -7.04 -11.21 -4.10
C VAL A 165 -8.21 -12.04 -3.60
N ALA A 166 -9.26 -11.41 -3.05
CA ALA A 166 -10.52 -12.07 -2.77
C ALA A 166 -11.14 -12.68 -4.04
N ALA A 167 -11.12 -11.94 -5.16
CA ALA A 167 -11.56 -12.48 -6.45
C ALA A 167 -10.62 -13.57 -7.01
N GLU A 168 -9.30 -13.45 -6.81
CA GLU A 168 -8.33 -14.47 -7.21
C GLU A 168 -8.46 -15.77 -6.41
N MET A 169 -8.92 -15.69 -5.16
CA MET A 169 -9.16 -16.82 -4.27
C MET A 169 -10.62 -17.31 -4.30
N ASP A 170 -11.48 -16.71 -5.12
CA ASP A 170 -12.92 -17.01 -5.20
C ASP A 170 -13.64 -16.96 -3.84
N VAL A 171 -13.32 -15.94 -3.04
CA VAL A 171 -13.90 -15.70 -1.72
C VAL A 171 -14.57 -14.33 -1.64
N LYS A 172 -15.44 -14.15 -0.64
CA LYS A 172 -16.07 -12.86 -0.39
C LYS A 172 -15.11 -11.96 0.38
N LEU A 173 -14.90 -10.74 -0.10
CA LEU A 173 -14.12 -9.72 0.61
C LEU A 173 -14.70 -9.49 2.02
N GLY A 174 -13.84 -9.55 3.04
CA GLY A 174 -14.19 -9.48 4.45
C GLY A 174 -14.37 -10.84 5.14
N GLU A 175 -14.44 -11.94 4.38
CA GLU A 175 -14.38 -13.31 4.92
C GLU A 175 -12.91 -13.77 4.98
N GLU A 176 -12.47 -14.72 4.14
CA GLU A 176 -11.12 -15.30 4.18
C GLU A 176 -10.01 -14.28 3.83
N VAL A 177 -10.31 -13.35 2.91
CA VAL A 177 -9.45 -12.22 2.54
C VAL A 177 -10.13 -10.93 2.95
N GLY A 178 -9.42 -10.05 3.64
CA GLY A 178 -9.95 -8.76 4.10
C GLY A 178 -8.91 -7.65 4.10
N TYR A 179 -9.34 -6.44 4.46
CA TYR A 179 -8.42 -5.32 4.68
C TYR A 179 -8.71 -4.55 5.96
N SER A 180 -7.69 -3.89 6.51
CA SER A 180 -7.81 -3.00 7.66
C SER A 180 -7.07 -1.68 7.40
N ILE A 181 -7.82 -0.58 7.40
CA ILE A 181 -7.30 0.77 7.20
C ILE A 181 -7.80 1.69 8.32
N ARG A 182 -7.27 2.92 8.39
CA ARG A 182 -7.77 3.87 9.40
C ARG A 182 -9.25 4.15 9.18
N PHE A 183 -10.03 3.97 10.24
CA PHE A 183 -11.49 4.16 10.31
C PHE A 183 -12.36 3.11 9.60
N GLU A 184 -11.76 2.08 9.00
CA GLU A 184 -12.52 1.04 8.30
C GLU A 184 -11.80 -0.31 8.40
N ASP A 185 -12.52 -1.32 8.87
CA ASP A 185 -12.01 -2.67 9.09
C ASP A 185 -12.96 -3.67 8.42
N MET A 186 -12.55 -4.19 7.27
CA MET A 186 -13.28 -5.15 6.45
C MET A 186 -12.69 -6.54 6.67
N THR A 187 -12.82 -7.03 7.91
CA THR A 187 -12.34 -8.34 8.34
C THR A 187 -13.39 -9.03 9.21
N SER A 188 -13.26 -10.35 9.35
CA SER A 188 -14.14 -11.18 10.18
C SER A 188 -13.34 -12.32 10.83
N GLN A 189 -14.01 -13.17 11.59
CA GLN A 189 -13.37 -14.34 12.21
C GLN A 189 -12.86 -15.38 11.21
N LYS A 190 -13.33 -15.32 9.96
CA LYS A 190 -12.85 -16.19 8.88
C LYS A 190 -11.58 -15.67 8.23
N THR A 191 -11.18 -14.43 8.51
CA THR A 191 -10.05 -13.79 7.81
C THR A 191 -8.74 -14.49 8.13
N ILE A 192 -8.05 -14.93 7.07
CA ILE A 192 -6.76 -15.61 7.13
C ILE A 192 -5.67 -14.82 6.42
N LEU A 193 -6.05 -13.94 5.49
CA LEU A 193 -5.17 -12.97 4.83
C LEU A 193 -5.74 -11.57 5.01
N LYS A 194 -4.96 -10.69 5.64
CA LYS A 194 -5.30 -9.30 5.88
C LYS A 194 -4.33 -8.38 5.15
N TYR A 195 -4.84 -7.58 4.22
CA TYR A 195 -4.10 -6.42 3.70
C TYR A 195 -4.34 -5.21 4.60
N MET A 196 -3.31 -4.46 4.94
CA MET A 196 -3.50 -3.32 5.82
C MET A 196 -2.48 -2.23 5.54
N THR A 197 -2.72 -1.01 6.04
CA THR A 197 -1.65 0.00 5.96
C THR A 197 -0.57 -0.24 7.00
N ASP A 198 0.67 0.16 6.72
CA ASP A 198 1.78 0.12 7.68
C ASP A 198 1.38 0.69 9.05
N GLY A 199 0.76 1.87 9.06
CA GLY A 199 0.32 2.52 10.30
C GLY A 199 -0.79 1.76 11.06
N MET A 200 -1.54 0.87 10.41
CA MET A 200 -2.51 0.01 11.10
C MET A 200 -1.79 -1.14 11.82
N LEU A 201 -0.81 -1.77 11.16
CA LEU A 201 -0.02 -2.83 11.81
C LEU A 201 0.80 -2.27 12.97
N LEU A 202 1.36 -1.06 12.81
CA LEU A 202 2.06 -0.35 13.89
C LEU A 202 1.14 -0.09 15.09
N ARG A 203 -0.13 0.27 14.84
CA ARG A 203 -1.13 0.45 15.90
C ARG A 203 -1.51 -0.86 16.58
N GLU A 204 -1.59 -1.95 15.82
CA GLU A 204 -1.78 -3.28 16.43
C GLU A 204 -0.58 -3.65 17.32
N ALA A 205 0.65 -3.38 16.89
CA ALA A 205 1.87 -3.61 17.66
C ALA A 205 1.92 -2.81 18.99
N MET A 206 1.25 -1.65 19.06
CA MET A 206 1.12 -0.87 20.31
C MET A 206 0.30 -1.59 21.39
N HIS A 207 -0.56 -2.53 21.01
CA HIS A 207 -1.42 -3.27 21.93
C HIS A 207 -0.94 -4.72 22.10
N ASP A 208 -0.39 -5.30 21.04
CA ASP A 208 0.20 -6.64 21.03
C ASP A 208 1.63 -6.57 20.49
N HIS A 209 2.59 -6.37 21.40
CA HIS A 209 4.02 -6.21 21.08
C HIS A 209 4.65 -7.43 20.41
N ASP A 210 4.04 -8.62 20.52
CA ASP A 210 4.52 -9.84 19.87
C ASP A 210 3.72 -10.20 18.61
N LEU A 211 2.70 -9.40 18.27
CA LEU A 211 1.86 -9.56 17.07
C LEU A 211 1.36 -11.02 16.94
N LYS A 212 0.84 -11.57 18.04
CA LYS A 212 0.49 -13.00 18.22
C LYS A 212 -0.54 -13.51 17.23
N ARG A 213 -1.42 -12.62 16.74
CA ARG A 213 -2.40 -12.90 15.66
C ARG A 213 -1.74 -13.39 14.38
N TYR A 214 -0.49 -13.02 14.11
CA TYR A 214 0.14 -13.27 12.82
C TYR A 214 1.14 -14.43 12.88
N SER A 215 1.10 -15.29 11.87
CA SER A 215 2.11 -16.32 11.61
C SER A 215 3.14 -15.86 10.59
N THR A 216 2.73 -14.99 9.66
CA THR A 216 3.60 -14.34 8.68
C THR A 216 3.23 -12.87 8.55
N ILE A 217 4.23 -12.00 8.53
CA ILE A 217 4.09 -10.57 8.22
C ILE A 217 4.89 -10.27 6.95
N ILE A 218 4.25 -9.57 6.03
CA ILE A 218 4.82 -9.17 4.74
C ILE A 218 4.83 -7.64 4.71
N LEU A 219 6.01 -7.04 4.71
CA LEU A 219 6.19 -5.61 4.46
C LEU A 219 6.35 -5.40 2.96
N ASP A 220 5.28 -4.99 2.29
CA ASP A 220 5.31 -4.73 0.85
C ASP A 220 5.71 -3.28 0.54
N GLU A 221 6.21 -3.07 -0.68
CA GLU A 221 6.68 -1.77 -1.17
C GLU A 221 7.65 -1.07 -0.20
N ALA A 222 8.53 -1.85 0.46
CA ALA A 222 9.44 -1.33 1.50
C ALA A 222 10.40 -0.24 0.99
N HIS A 223 10.52 -0.08 -0.33
CA HIS A 223 11.27 1.00 -0.97
C HIS A 223 10.61 2.38 -0.87
N GLU A 224 9.32 2.50 -0.52
CA GLU A 224 8.72 3.81 -0.25
C GLU A 224 9.29 4.45 1.02
N ARG A 225 9.91 3.67 1.92
CA ARG A 225 10.63 4.14 3.12
C ARG A 225 9.80 5.16 3.92
N THR A 226 8.51 4.84 4.12
CA THR A 226 7.60 5.66 4.92
C THR A 226 7.98 5.59 6.39
N MET A 227 7.50 6.57 7.15
CA MET A 227 7.74 6.62 8.59
C MET A 227 7.27 5.36 9.32
N ALA A 228 6.08 4.87 8.98
CA ALA A 228 5.53 3.68 9.61
C ALA A 228 6.28 2.41 9.21
N THR A 229 6.70 2.30 7.94
CA THR A 229 7.48 1.16 7.44
C THR A 229 8.82 1.05 8.17
N ASP A 230 9.55 2.17 8.31
CA ASP A 230 10.88 2.17 8.95
C ASP A 230 10.80 1.78 10.43
N VAL A 231 9.81 2.31 11.16
CA VAL A 231 9.57 1.93 12.56
C VAL A 231 9.18 0.46 12.67
N LEU A 232 8.30 -0.02 11.78
CA LEU A 232 7.91 -1.43 11.74
C LEU A 232 9.10 -2.36 11.47
N MET A 233 10.02 -1.97 10.60
CA MET A 233 11.22 -2.76 10.33
C MET A 233 12.10 -2.92 11.58
N GLY A 234 12.30 -1.85 12.35
CA GLY A 234 13.02 -1.91 13.63
C GLY A 234 12.32 -2.80 14.65
N LEU A 235 11.01 -2.59 14.84
CA LEU A 235 10.21 -3.39 15.77
C LEU A 235 10.19 -4.87 15.39
N LEU A 236 9.94 -5.18 14.12
CA LEU A 236 9.84 -6.56 13.65
C LEU A 236 11.17 -7.31 13.74
N LYS A 237 12.31 -6.61 13.60
CA LYS A 237 13.64 -7.19 13.81
C LYS A 237 13.84 -7.68 15.26
N GLU A 238 13.23 -7.03 16.25
CA GLU A 238 13.22 -7.52 17.63
C GLU A 238 12.17 -8.62 17.84
N VAL A 239 10.97 -8.47 17.26
CA VAL A 239 9.88 -9.45 17.41
C VAL A 239 10.30 -10.81 16.88
N VAL A 240 10.95 -10.88 15.71
CA VAL A 240 11.41 -12.17 15.13
C VAL A 240 12.42 -12.89 16.03
N GLN A 241 13.24 -12.16 16.80
CA GLN A 241 14.14 -12.77 17.79
C GLN A 241 13.38 -13.40 18.97
N ARG A 242 12.27 -12.77 19.39
CA ARG A 242 11.39 -13.30 20.45
C ARG A 242 10.44 -14.40 19.95
N ARG A 243 10.06 -14.37 18.67
CA ARG A 243 9.04 -15.22 18.05
C ARG A 243 9.65 -16.03 16.90
N PRO A 244 10.36 -17.15 17.18
CA PRO A 244 10.93 -18.02 16.14
C PRO A 244 9.86 -18.66 15.23
N ASP A 245 8.59 -18.67 15.67
CA ASP A 245 7.47 -19.18 14.88
C ASP A 245 6.94 -18.18 13.84
N LEU A 246 7.24 -16.88 13.98
CA LEU A 246 6.84 -15.80 13.08
C LEU A 246 7.79 -15.74 11.87
N LYS A 247 7.23 -15.72 10.66
CA LYS A 247 7.95 -15.47 9.41
C LYS A 247 7.81 -14.00 9.00
N LEU A 248 8.88 -13.43 8.43
CA LEU A 248 8.91 -12.05 7.94
C LEU A 248 9.35 -12.01 6.47
N ILE A 249 8.58 -11.37 5.62
CA ILE A 249 8.93 -11.16 4.21
C ILE A 249 9.02 -9.66 3.94
N ILE A 250 10.12 -9.21 3.33
CA ILE A 250 10.33 -7.83 2.91
C ILE A 250 10.28 -7.79 1.40
N MET A 251 9.22 -7.21 0.83
CA MET A 251 9.05 -7.11 -0.61
C MET A 251 9.40 -5.71 -1.11
N SER A 252 10.18 -5.66 -2.19
CA SER A 252 10.55 -4.41 -2.85
C SER A 252 10.59 -4.59 -4.37
N ALA A 253 10.43 -3.48 -5.09
CA ALA A 253 10.59 -3.42 -6.54
C ALA A 253 11.89 -2.75 -6.99
N THR A 254 12.71 -2.23 -6.05
CA THR A 254 13.93 -1.50 -6.36
C THR A 254 15.20 -2.29 -5.99
N LEU A 255 16.31 -1.89 -6.61
CA LEU A 255 17.62 -2.56 -6.58
C LEU A 255 18.38 -2.48 -5.25
N ASP A 256 17.91 -1.74 -4.23
CA ASP A 256 18.60 -1.65 -2.94
C ASP A 256 18.35 -2.87 -2.03
N ALA A 257 18.27 -4.05 -2.66
CA ALA A 257 18.04 -5.34 -2.00
C ALA A 257 19.10 -5.64 -0.94
N GLN A 258 20.36 -5.30 -1.24
CA GLN A 258 21.50 -5.58 -0.36
C GLN A 258 21.40 -4.84 0.97
N LYS A 259 20.88 -3.60 0.99
CA LYS A 259 20.69 -2.86 2.23
C LYS A 259 19.66 -3.53 3.13
N PHE A 260 18.54 -3.99 2.57
CA PHE A 260 17.54 -4.77 3.31
C PHE A 260 18.12 -6.09 3.83
N GLN A 261 18.88 -6.82 3.02
CA GLN A 261 19.52 -8.07 3.46
C GLN A 261 20.44 -7.84 4.66
N ARG A 262 21.39 -6.90 4.55
CA ARG A 262 22.34 -6.58 5.62
C ARG A 262 21.63 -6.14 6.89
N TYR A 263 20.61 -5.29 6.76
CA TYR A 263 19.84 -4.80 7.89
C TYR A 263 19.11 -5.95 8.61
N PHE A 264 18.55 -6.92 7.88
CA PHE A 264 17.90 -8.11 8.42
C PHE A 264 18.86 -9.31 8.56
N CYS A 265 20.05 -9.08 9.12
CA CYS A 265 21.01 -10.13 9.48
C CYS A 265 21.42 -11.03 8.31
N ASP A 266 21.74 -10.43 7.17
CA ASP A 266 22.09 -11.10 5.91
C ASP A 266 21.04 -12.10 5.45
N ALA A 267 19.76 -11.72 5.58
CA ALA A 267 18.62 -12.52 5.12
C ALA A 267 18.78 -12.93 3.64
N PRO A 268 18.30 -14.13 3.25
CA PRO A 268 18.30 -14.56 1.86
C PRO A 268 17.50 -13.60 0.97
N LEU A 269 17.98 -13.43 -0.26
CA LEU A 269 17.30 -12.66 -1.30
C LEU A 269 16.79 -13.60 -2.38
N LEU A 270 15.52 -13.47 -2.71
CA LEU A 270 14.95 -14.01 -3.94
C LEU A 270 14.66 -12.86 -4.91
N ALA A 271 15.35 -12.86 -6.05
CA ALA A 271 15.14 -11.89 -7.11
C ALA A 271 14.39 -12.53 -8.27
N VAL A 272 13.27 -11.94 -8.65
CA VAL A 272 12.45 -12.37 -9.79
C VAL A 272 12.73 -11.46 -10.98
N PRO A 273 13.37 -11.97 -12.06
CA PRO A 273 13.61 -11.19 -13.25
C PRO A 273 12.33 -11.02 -14.07
N GLY A 274 12.24 -9.89 -14.78
CA GLY A 274 11.31 -9.70 -15.87
C GLY A 274 10.05 -8.88 -15.53
N ARG A 275 9.62 -8.12 -16.55
CA ARG A 275 8.29 -7.51 -16.64
C ARG A 275 7.36 -8.46 -17.40
N THR A 276 6.05 -8.30 -17.20
CA THR A 276 5.06 -8.96 -18.06
C THR A 276 5.15 -8.44 -19.50
N HIS A 277 5.26 -7.12 -19.70
CA HIS A 277 5.40 -6.52 -21.04
C HIS A 277 6.39 -5.34 -21.07
N PRO A 278 6.99 -5.04 -22.23
CA PRO A 278 7.92 -3.91 -22.37
C PRO A 278 7.21 -2.56 -22.27
N VAL A 279 7.97 -1.55 -21.81
CA VAL A 279 7.54 -0.14 -21.77
C VAL A 279 8.56 0.71 -22.51
N GLU A 280 8.15 1.32 -23.61
CA GLU A 280 8.99 2.29 -24.34
C GLU A 280 9.05 3.61 -23.58
N ILE A 281 10.23 4.22 -23.48
CA ILE A 281 10.44 5.47 -22.76
C ILE A 281 10.74 6.59 -23.75
N PHE A 282 9.93 7.64 -23.72
CA PHE A 282 10.12 8.86 -24.49
C PHE A 282 10.53 10.00 -23.56
N TYR A 283 11.45 10.85 -24.03
CA TYR A 283 11.90 12.05 -23.32
C TYR A 283 11.63 13.28 -24.18
N THR A 284 11.43 14.43 -23.54
CA THR A 284 11.41 15.70 -24.28
C THR A 284 12.84 16.09 -24.69
N PRO A 285 13.01 16.76 -25.86
CA PRO A 285 14.32 17.22 -26.30
C PRO A 285 14.85 18.36 -25.43
N GLU A 286 13.95 19.21 -24.93
CA GLU A 286 14.26 20.38 -24.11
C GLU A 286 13.46 20.35 -22.78
N PRO A 287 13.93 21.02 -21.72
CA PRO A 287 13.18 21.16 -20.47
C PRO A 287 11.89 21.96 -20.66
N GLU A 288 10.77 21.46 -20.13
CA GLU A 288 9.48 22.14 -20.14
C GLU A 288 9.31 22.98 -18.85
N GLN A 289 9.08 24.29 -18.98
CA GLN A 289 8.88 25.17 -17.82
C GLN A 289 7.50 24.96 -17.17
N ASP A 290 6.45 24.95 -18.00
CA ASP A 290 5.09 24.64 -17.56
C ASP A 290 4.77 23.18 -17.85
N TYR A 291 5.11 22.33 -16.88
CA TYR A 291 4.91 20.90 -17.01
C TYR A 291 3.43 20.50 -17.00
N VAL A 292 2.52 21.34 -16.48
CA VAL A 292 1.08 21.06 -16.45
C VAL A 292 0.52 21.22 -17.86
N GLU A 293 0.85 22.33 -18.52
CA GLU A 293 0.44 22.56 -19.91
C GLU A 293 1.06 21.52 -20.86
N ALA A 294 2.35 21.21 -20.68
CA ALA A 294 3.01 20.15 -21.45
C ALA A 294 2.35 18.77 -21.23
N ALA A 295 1.90 18.48 -20.01
CA ALA A 295 1.18 17.26 -19.68
C ALA A 295 -0.18 17.18 -20.37
N ILE A 296 -1.00 18.24 -20.27
CA ILE A 296 -2.31 18.33 -20.93
C ILE A 296 -2.15 18.15 -22.44
N ARG A 297 -1.22 18.88 -23.05
CA ARG A 297 -0.89 18.74 -24.47
C ARG A 297 -0.51 17.32 -24.86
N THR A 298 0.31 16.65 -24.04
CA THR A 298 0.71 15.25 -24.27
C THR A 298 -0.49 14.30 -24.19
N VAL A 299 -1.38 14.47 -23.22
CA VAL A 299 -2.62 13.67 -23.09
C VAL A 299 -3.49 13.81 -24.34
N LEU A 300 -3.70 15.04 -24.82
CA LEU A 300 -4.51 15.31 -26.01
C LEU A 300 -3.86 14.73 -27.28
N GLN A 301 -2.53 14.83 -27.41
CA GLN A 301 -1.79 14.22 -28.53
C GLN A 301 -1.89 12.69 -28.54
N ILE A 302 -1.76 12.03 -27.38
CA ILE A 302 -1.98 10.59 -27.26
C ILE A 302 -3.39 10.25 -27.68
N HIS A 303 -4.40 10.99 -27.22
CA HIS A 303 -5.79 10.72 -27.58
C HIS A 303 -6.07 10.85 -29.08
N ALA A 304 -5.45 11.83 -29.73
CA ALA A 304 -5.60 12.09 -31.15
C ALA A 304 -4.93 11.02 -32.04
N ASN A 305 -3.73 10.56 -31.67
CA ASN A 305 -2.82 9.89 -32.60
C ASN A 305 -2.45 8.44 -32.21
N GLU A 306 -2.56 8.07 -30.94
CA GLU A 306 -2.15 6.74 -30.47
C GLU A 306 -3.32 5.75 -30.48
N PRO A 307 -3.05 4.44 -30.66
CA PRO A 307 -4.08 3.40 -30.64
C PRO A 307 -4.74 3.22 -29.26
N GLU A 308 -5.66 2.26 -29.15
CA GLU A 308 -6.41 1.97 -27.93
C GLU A 308 -5.49 1.78 -26.71
N GLY A 309 -5.89 2.36 -25.57
CA GLY A 309 -5.23 2.19 -24.29
C GLY A 309 -5.42 3.40 -23.38
N ASP A 310 -5.58 3.17 -22.10
CA ASP A 310 -5.86 4.25 -21.14
C ASP A 310 -4.59 5.02 -20.77
N ILE A 311 -4.80 6.26 -20.31
CA ILE A 311 -3.74 7.20 -19.95
C ILE A 311 -3.70 7.35 -18.43
N LEU A 312 -2.50 7.30 -17.86
CA LEU A 312 -2.23 7.69 -16.47
C LEU A 312 -1.27 8.89 -16.46
N LEU A 313 -1.77 10.05 -16.07
CA LEU A 313 -1.01 11.28 -15.90
C LEU A 313 -0.69 11.51 -14.42
N PHE A 314 0.58 11.75 -14.10
CA PHE A 314 1.01 12.12 -12.76
C PHE A 314 1.11 13.65 -12.59
N LEU A 315 0.41 14.21 -11.61
CA LEU A 315 0.46 15.62 -11.20
C LEU A 315 0.71 15.73 -9.69
N THR A 316 0.85 16.95 -9.17
CA THR A 316 1.42 17.11 -7.81
C THR A 316 0.40 17.18 -6.69
N GLY A 317 -0.82 17.65 -6.95
CA GLY A 317 -1.84 17.83 -5.90
C GLY A 317 -3.23 18.12 -6.44
N GLU A 318 -4.19 18.18 -5.50
CA GLU A 318 -5.63 18.29 -5.76
C GLU A 318 -6.02 19.44 -6.69
N GLU A 319 -5.62 20.68 -6.39
CA GLU A 319 -5.99 21.86 -7.20
C GLU A 319 -5.50 21.77 -8.65
N GLU A 320 -4.24 21.35 -8.84
CA GLU A 320 -3.63 21.16 -10.15
C GLU A 320 -4.32 20.04 -10.95
N ILE A 321 -4.72 18.97 -10.25
CA ILE A 321 -5.44 17.84 -10.84
C ILE A 321 -6.83 18.26 -11.30
N GLU A 322 -7.62 18.91 -10.44
CA GLU A 322 -8.99 19.31 -10.77
C GLU A 322 -9.03 20.32 -11.94
N ASP A 323 -8.10 21.28 -11.97
CA ASP A 323 -7.99 22.20 -13.10
C ASP A 323 -7.61 21.47 -14.40
N SER A 324 -6.67 20.52 -14.33
CA SER A 324 -6.26 19.72 -15.48
C SER A 324 -7.39 18.81 -15.99
N VAL A 325 -8.16 18.19 -15.08
CA VAL A 325 -9.32 17.35 -15.43
C VAL A 325 -10.35 18.19 -16.19
N ARG A 326 -10.65 19.40 -15.71
CA ARG A 326 -11.57 20.34 -16.35
C ARG A 326 -11.06 20.75 -17.75
N LYS A 327 -9.80 21.16 -17.86
CA LYS A 327 -9.17 21.57 -19.14
C LYS A 327 -9.16 20.43 -20.16
N ILE A 328 -8.68 19.25 -19.78
CA ILE A 328 -8.65 18.07 -20.66
C ILE A 328 -10.06 17.73 -21.14
N SER A 329 -11.06 17.77 -20.27
CA SER A 329 -12.45 17.45 -20.64
C SER A 329 -13.02 18.44 -21.67
N LEU A 330 -12.76 19.75 -21.51
CA LEU A 330 -13.21 20.78 -22.45
C LEU A 330 -12.56 20.61 -23.83
N GLU A 331 -11.24 20.42 -23.87
CA GLU A 331 -10.49 20.22 -25.11
C GLU A 331 -10.91 18.92 -25.82
N VAL A 332 -11.16 17.85 -25.06
CA VAL A 332 -11.69 16.60 -25.62
C VAL A 332 -13.06 16.83 -26.27
N ASP A 333 -13.96 17.57 -25.62
CA ASP A 333 -15.28 17.87 -26.20
C ASP A 333 -15.17 18.67 -27.51
N GLU A 334 -14.18 19.56 -27.63
CA GLU A 334 -13.86 20.27 -28.87
C GLU A 334 -13.32 19.30 -29.94
N MET A 335 -12.35 18.44 -29.60
CA MET A 335 -11.81 17.42 -30.51
C MET A 335 -12.90 16.46 -31.01
N ILE A 336 -13.88 16.12 -30.18
CA ILE A 336 -15.03 15.27 -30.54
C ILE A 336 -15.92 15.97 -31.58
N ARG A 337 -16.08 17.30 -31.48
CA ARG A 337 -16.89 18.11 -32.41
C ARG A 337 -16.16 18.38 -33.73
N GLU A 338 -14.87 18.70 -33.68
CA GLU A 338 -14.13 19.23 -34.84
C GLU A 338 -13.31 18.16 -35.58
N ALA A 339 -12.81 17.14 -34.87
CA ALA A 339 -11.86 16.16 -35.41
C ALA A 339 -12.38 14.71 -35.37
N ASP A 340 -13.69 14.51 -35.13
CA ASP A 340 -14.36 13.21 -34.94
C ASP A 340 -13.59 12.28 -33.99
N ALA A 341 -13.03 12.83 -32.91
CA ALA A 341 -12.30 12.07 -31.90
C ALA A 341 -13.21 11.09 -31.14
N GLY A 342 -12.60 10.03 -30.59
CA GLY A 342 -13.28 9.12 -29.67
C GLY A 342 -13.60 9.82 -28.34
N PRO A 343 -14.56 9.31 -27.56
CA PRO A 343 -14.90 9.89 -26.27
C PRO A 343 -13.77 9.63 -25.26
N MET A 344 -13.45 10.59 -24.40
CA MET A 344 -12.55 10.36 -23.26
C MET A 344 -13.28 10.62 -21.95
N ARG A 345 -13.15 9.70 -20.99
CA ARG A 345 -13.55 9.93 -19.60
C ARG A 345 -12.32 10.28 -18.76
N VAL A 346 -12.37 11.41 -18.07
CA VAL A 346 -11.27 11.90 -17.23
C VAL A 346 -11.62 11.72 -15.75
N TYR A 347 -10.71 11.12 -14.97
CA TYR A 347 -10.91 10.82 -13.56
C TYR A 347 -9.80 11.44 -12.69
N PRO A 348 -10.13 12.23 -11.65
CA PRO A 348 -9.15 12.68 -10.66
C PRO A 348 -8.80 11.55 -9.68
N LEU A 349 -7.56 11.53 -9.19
CA LEU A 349 -7.15 10.59 -8.14
C LEU A 349 -6.09 11.18 -7.19
N TYR A 350 -6.51 11.55 -5.99
CA TYR A 350 -5.67 12.10 -4.93
C TYR A 350 -6.16 11.70 -3.53
N GLY A 351 -5.34 11.92 -2.50
CA GLY A 351 -5.54 11.32 -1.17
C GLY A 351 -6.78 11.77 -0.39
N SER A 352 -7.24 13.02 -0.57
CA SER A 352 -8.45 13.59 0.05
C SER A 352 -9.75 13.12 -0.64
N LEU A 353 -9.66 12.52 -1.83
CA LEU A 353 -10.83 12.07 -2.59
C LEU A 353 -11.58 10.95 -1.83
N PRO A 354 -12.92 10.99 -1.74
CA PRO A 354 -13.69 9.94 -1.07
C PRO A 354 -13.43 8.54 -1.66
N PRO A 355 -13.42 7.45 -0.85
CA PRO A 355 -13.11 6.10 -1.35
C PRO A 355 -13.99 5.66 -2.52
N ALA A 356 -15.30 5.94 -2.49
CA ALA A 356 -16.22 5.61 -3.58
C ALA A 356 -15.86 6.30 -4.91
N GLN A 357 -15.27 7.51 -4.85
CA GLN A 357 -14.79 8.21 -6.04
C GLN A 357 -13.43 7.69 -6.49
N GLN A 358 -12.53 7.33 -5.57
CA GLN A 358 -11.26 6.68 -5.91
C GLN A 358 -11.48 5.36 -6.66
N GLN A 359 -12.53 4.60 -6.32
CA GLN A 359 -12.86 3.34 -6.99
C GLN A 359 -13.28 3.53 -8.46
N ARG A 360 -13.74 4.72 -8.87
CA ARG A 360 -14.17 4.98 -10.24
C ARG A 360 -13.05 4.89 -11.27
N ILE A 361 -11.78 4.95 -10.83
CA ILE A 361 -10.63 4.75 -11.73
C ILE A 361 -10.58 3.34 -12.33
N PHE A 362 -11.29 2.38 -11.72
CA PHE A 362 -11.42 1.01 -12.22
C PHE A 362 -12.58 0.82 -13.20
N ASP A 363 -13.41 1.85 -13.42
CA ASP A 363 -14.44 1.82 -14.46
C ASP A 363 -13.81 1.55 -15.84
N PRO A 364 -14.49 0.80 -16.72
CA PRO A 364 -14.02 0.59 -18.09
C PRO A 364 -14.03 1.90 -18.88
N ALA A 365 -13.13 2.00 -19.87
CA ALA A 365 -13.13 3.09 -20.83
C ALA A 365 -14.47 3.17 -21.59
N PRO A 366 -14.92 4.37 -22.00
CA PRO A 366 -16.12 4.51 -22.81
C PRO A 366 -15.95 3.78 -24.16
N PRO A 367 -17.02 3.21 -24.74
CA PRO A 367 -16.95 2.61 -26.06
C PRO A 367 -16.74 3.69 -27.15
N PRO A 368 -16.23 3.31 -28.33
CA PRO A 368 -16.19 4.19 -29.51
C PRO A 368 -17.58 4.74 -29.86
N ARG A 369 -17.63 5.95 -30.44
CA ARG A 369 -18.90 6.59 -30.85
C ARG A 369 -19.57 5.91 -32.04
N LYS A 370 -18.79 5.27 -32.91
CA LYS A 370 -19.22 4.60 -34.14
C LYS A 370 -18.43 3.31 -34.28
N GLU A 371 -19.02 2.30 -34.91
CA GLU A 371 -18.33 1.05 -35.24
C GLU A 371 -17.14 1.34 -36.17
N GLY A 372 -15.95 0.84 -35.83
CA GLY A 372 -14.70 1.16 -36.53
C GLY A 372 -14.17 2.59 -36.33
N GLY A 373 -14.81 3.40 -35.48
CA GLY A 373 -14.36 4.76 -35.15
C GLY A 373 -13.15 4.78 -34.20
N ARG A 374 -12.65 5.98 -33.91
CA ARG A 374 -11.55 6.18 -32.95
C ARG A 374 -11.91 5.61 -31.56
N PRO A 375 -10.95 4.96 -30.87
CA PRO A 375 -11.22 4.30 -29.60
C PRO A 375 -11.68 5.30 -28.55
N GLY A 376 -12.64 4.90 -27.72
CA GLY A 376 -12.90 5.61 -26.48
C GLY A 376 -11.80 5.33 -25.45
N ARG A 377 -11.53 6.28 -24.57
CA ARG A 377 -10.36 6.26 -23.70
C ARG A 377 -10.69 6.69 -22.27
N LYS A 378 -10.02 6.11 -21.29
CA LYS A 378 -10.00 6.63 -19.91
C LYS A 378 -8.67 7.35 -19.67
N CYS A 379 -8.74 8.54 -19.07
CA CYS A 379 -7.57 9.27 -18.60
C CYS A 379 -7.69 9.47 -17.09
N ILE A 380 -6.70 9.00 -16.35
CA ILE A 380 -6.63 9.17 -14.89
C ILE A 380 -5.55 10.19 -14.61
N VAL A 381 -5.93 11.27 -13.93
CA VAL A 381 -5.02 12.35 -13.52
C VAL A 381 -4.81 12.20 -12.02
N SER A 382 -3.61 11.78 -11.62
CA SER A 382 -3.33 11.30 -10.27
C SER A 382 -2.12 11.94 -9.63
N THR A 383 -2.10 12.02 -8.29
CA THR A 383 -0.83 12.22 -7.57
C THR A 383 0.06 10.98 -7.64
N ASN A 384 1.16 11.00 -6.91
CA ASN A 384 1.96 9.80 -6.71
C ASN A 384 1.18 8.64 -6.04
N ILE A 385 -0.08 8.79 -5.59
CA ILE A 385 -0.91 7.70 -5.04
C ILE A 385 -1.06 6.50 -6.00
N ALA A 386 -1.00 6.73 -7.31
CA ALA A 386 -1.01 5.68 -8.34
C ALA A 386 0.38 5.15 -8.73
N GLU A 387 1.46 5.65 -8.10
CA GLU A 387 2.84 5.28 -8.46
C GLU A 387 3.19 3.82 -8.14
N THR A 388 2.68 3.29 -7.03
CA THR A 388 2.97 1.96 -6.47
C THR A 388 1.68 1.22 -6.16
N SER A 389 1.76 -0.11 -6.06
CA SER A 389 0.68 -1.07 -5.67
C SER A 389 -0.63 -1.11 -6.44
N LEU A 390 -1.12 0.00 -6.99
CA LEU A 390 -2.36 0.04 -7.76
C LEU A 390 -2.18 -0.60 -9.13
N THR A 391 -3.09 -1.49 -9.48
CA THR A 391 -3.18 -2.16 -10.78
C THR A 391 -4.44 -1.69 -11.46
N ILE A 392 -4.29 -0.73 -12.36
CA ILE A 392 -5.40 -0.19 -13.14
C ILE A 392 -5.34 -0.86 -14.51
N ASP A 393 -6.26 -1.79 -14.74
CA ASP A 393 -6.35 -2.48 -16.02
C ASP A 393 -6.69 -1.46 -17.14
N GLY A 394 -6.04 -1.64 -18.28
CA GLY A 394 -6.22 -0.79 -19.46
C GLY A 394 -5.15 0.28 -19.67
N ILE A 395 -4.33 0.62 -18.65
CA ILE A 395 -3.27 1.62 -18.79
C ILE A 395 -2.19 1.14 -19.78
N VAL A 396 -2.02 1.91 -20.86
CA VAL A 396 -0.98 1.71 -21.88
C VAL A 396 -0.03 2.89 -21.93
N TYR A 397 -0.53 4.10 -21.66
CA TYR A 397 0.22 5.33 -21.76
C TYR A 397 0.39 5.96 -20.38
N VAL A 398 1.63 6.29 -20.03
CA VAL A 398 1.95 7.03 -18.80
C VAL A 398 2.54 8.38 -19.21
N VAL A 399 2.08 9.46 -18.58
CA VAL A 399 2.68 10.79 -18.71
C VAL A 399 3.31 11.14 -17.37
N ASP A 400 4.63 11.35 -17.37
CA ASP A 400 5.43 11.62 -16.17
C ASP A 400 6.12 12.99 -16.27
N PRO A 401 5.54 14.03 -15.65
CA PRO A 401 6.17 15.34 -15.50
C PRO A 401 7.41 15.35 -14.61
N GLY A 402 7.66 14.30 -13.82
CA GLY A 402 8.86 14.23 -12.97
C GLY A 402 8.75 14.95 -11.62
N PHE A 403 7.54 15.35 -11.19
CA PHE A 403 7.33 16.05 -9.91
C PHE A 403 6.38 15.32 -8.96
N SER A 404 6.49 15.64 -7.67
CA SER A 404 5.59 15.19 -6.60
C SER A 404 5.63 16.18 -5.42
N LYS A 405 4.56 16.26 -4.63
CA LYS A 405 4.62 16.94 -3.32
C LYS A 405 5.30 16.03 -2.30
N GLN A 406 6.45 16.46 -1.80
CA GLN A 406 7.23 15.74 -0.79
C GLN A 406 7.19 16.50 0.54
N LYS A 407 7.13 15.74 1.64
CA LYS A 407 7.28 16.33 2.98
C LYS A 407 8.70 16.83 3.18
N VAL A 408 8.79 18.06 3.67
CA VAL A 408 10.05 18.69 4.08
C VAL A 408 9.85 19.28 5.46
N TYR A 409 10.73 18.89 6.38
CA TYR A 409 10.81 19.42 7.73
C TYR A 409 11.96 20.43 7.83
N ASN A 410 11.64 21.64 8.29
CA ASN A 410 12.66 22.62 8.63
C ASN A 410 12.94 22.58 10.14
N PRO A 411 14.11 22.10 10.59
CA PRO A 411 14.39 21.91 12.02
C PRO A 411 14.52 23.23 12.79
N ARG A 412 14.85 24.35 12.11
CA ARG A 412 15.02 25.65 12.78
C ARG A 412 13.69 26.27 13.18
N ILE A 413 12.70 26.22 12.30
CA ILE A 413 11.36 26.78 12.53
C ILE A 413 10.35 25.72 12.98
N ARG A 414 10.71 24.43 12.94
CA ARG A 414 9.92 23.27 13.36
C ARG A 414 8.59 23.11 12.61
N VAL A 415 8.57 23.50 11.34
CA VAL A 415 7.39 23.40 10.47
C VAL A 415 7.61 22.28 9.46
N GLU A 416 6.60 21.44 9.32
CA GLU A 416 6.45 20.50 8.21
C GLU A 416 5.67 21.18 7.07
N SER A 417 6.17 21.05 5.85
CA SER A 417 5.51 21.57 4.66
C SER A 417 5.56 20.54 3.53
N LEU A 418 4.61 20.64 2.60
CA LEU A 418 4.61 19.86 1.37
C LEU A 418 5.15 20.75 0.25
N LEU A 419 6.31 20.41 -0.29
CA LEU A 419 6.94 21.13 -1.39
C LEU A 419 6.88 20.29 -2.66
N VAL A 420 6.53 20.92 -3.77
CA VAL A 420 6.69 20.29 -5.09
C VAL A 420 8.19 20.13 -5.34
N SER A 421 8.63 18.89 -5.54
CA SER A 421 10.03 18.54 -5.73
C SER A 421 10.17 17.50 -6.84
N PRO A 422 11.32 17.47 -7.56
CA PRO A 422 11.63 16.42 -8.51
C PRO A 422 11.56 15.04 -7.85
N ILE A 423 11.10 14.05 -8.60
CA ILE A 423 11.07 12.65 -8.15
C ILE A 423 12.46 12.00 -8.25
N SER A 424 12.61 10.81 -7.67
CA SER A 424 13.80 10.00 -7.88
C SER A 424 13.72 9.19 -9.18
N LYS A 425 14.86 8.68 -9.65
CA LYS A 425 14.93 7.70 -10.74
C LYS A 425 14.09 6.46 -10.42
N ALA A 426 14.10 6.00 -9.17
CA ALA A 426 13.26 4.90 -8.72
C ALA A 426 11.77 5.20 -8.92
N SER A 427 11.28 6.38 -8.49
CA SER A 427 9.90 6.81 -8.72
C SER A 427 9.56 6.91 -10.20
N ALA A 428 10.44 7.47 -11.04
CA ALA A 428 10.25 7.54 -12.49
C ALA A 428 10.12 6.15 -13.14
N GLN A 429 10.83 5.13 -12.61
CA GLN A 429 10.68 3.75 -13.06
C GLN A 429 9.37 3.12 -12.57
N GLN A 430 8.94 3.41 -11.33
CA GLN A 430 7.67 2.95 -10.78
C GLN A 430 6.46 3.47 -11.58
N ARG A 431 6.51 4.77 -11.94
CA ARG A 431 5.53 5.43 -12.80
C ARG A 431 5.49 4.79 -14.19
N ALA A 432 6.64 4.61 -14.84
CA ALA A 432 6.71 3.92 -16.13
C ALA A 432 6.16 2.48 -16.07
N GLY A 433 6.44 1.76 -14.97
CA GLY A 433 5.92 0.41 -14.72
C GLY A 433 4.42 0.32 -14.39
N ARG A 434 3.68 1.44 -14.46
CA ARG A 434 2.22 1.42 -14.50
C ARG A 434 1.67 1.06 -15.89
N ALA A 435 2.42 1.36 -16.94
CA ALA A 435 2.25 0.74 -18.25
C ALA A 435 2.94 -0.63 -18.28
N GLY A 436 2.71 -1.42 -19.34
CA GLY A 436 3.41 -2.70 -19.50
C GLY A 436 2.92 -3.83 -18.60
N ARG A 437 1.75 -3.68 -17.96
CA ARG A 437 1.21 -4.67 -17.01
C ARG A 437 0.41 -5.76 -17.69
N THR A 438 -0.54 -5.37 -18.54
CA THR A 438 -1.45 -6.28 -19.26
C THR A 438 -1.14 -6.39 -20.75
N ARG A 439 -0.43 -5.40 -21.30
CA ARG A 439 0.06 -5.35 -22.69
C ARG A 439 1.24 -4.36 -22.78
N PRO A 440 2.01 -4.34 -23.88
CA PRO A 440 3.08 -3.35 -24.09
C PRO A 440 2.57 -1.92 -23.94
N GLY A 441 3.41 -1.00 -23.47
CA GLY A 441 3.01 0.39 -23.27
C GLY A 441 4.12 1.40 -23.47
N LYS A 442 3.79 2.68 -23.27
CA LYS A 442 4.68 3.82 -23.48
C LYS A 442 4.64 4.76 -22.28
N CYS A 443 5.80 5.31 -21.90
CA CYS A 443 5.93 6.32 -20.87
C CYS A 443 6.56 7.58 -21.47
N PHE A 444 5.84 8.70 -21.41
CA PHE A 444 6.26 10.01 -21.87
C PHE A 444 6.76 10.82 -20.69
N ARG A 445 8.09 10.95 -20.57
CA ARG A 445 8.76 11.76 -19.55
C ARG A 445 8.92 13.18 -20.06
N LEU A 446 8.37 14.16 -19.34
CA LEU A 446 8.38 15.58 -19.75
C LEU A 446 9.67 16.30 -19.32
N TYR A 447 10.78 15.57 -19.37
CA TYR A 447 12.11 16.03 -19.02
C TYR A 447 13.13 15.33 -19.92
N THR A 448 14.30 15.93 -20.05
CA THR A 448 15.34 15.40 -20.93
C THR A 448 15.95 14.12 -20.37
N GLU A 449 16.50 13.28 -21.25
CA GLU A 449 17.25 12.09 -20.83
C GLU A 449 18.49 12.47 -19.98
N SER A 450 19.09 13.65 -20.25
CA SER A 450 20.19 14.18 -19.43
C SER A 450 19.73 14.49 -18.01
N ALA A 451 18.58 15.13 -17.83
CA ALA A 451 18.00 15.41 -16.52
C ALA A 451 17.71 14.11 -15.76
N PHE A 452 17.14 13.11 -16.43
CA PHE A 452 16.93 11.78 -15.84
C PHE A 452 18.24 11.17 -15.34
N LYS A 453 19.31 11.17 -16.16
CA LYS A 453 20.58 10.50 -15.83
C LYS A 453 21.43 11.26 -14.79
N LYS A 454 21.45 12.60 -14.84
CA LYS A 454 22.40 13.43 -14.11
C LYS A 454 21.80 14.25 -12.97
N GLU A 455 20.53 14.64 -13.05
CA GLU A 455 19.90 15.56 -12.09
C GLU A 455 19.03 14.81 -11.08
N LEU A 456 18.29 13.78 -11.51
CA LEU A 456 17.46 12.99 -10.61
C LEU A 456 18.31 12.10 -9.69
N ILE A 457 18.00 12.13 -8.40
CA ILE A 457 18.59 11.24 -7.40
C ILE A 457 18.14 9.78 -7.63
N GLU A 458 18.96 8.80 -7.25
CA GLU A 458 18.64 7.38 -7.45
C GLU A 458 17.40 6.93 -6.67
N GLN A 459 17.34 7.27 -5.38
CA GLN A 459 16.28 6.90 -4.46
C GLN A 459 15.81 8.13 -3.69
N THR A 460 14.51 8.19 -3.39
CA THR A 460 13.95 9.21 -2.52
C THR A 460 14.49 9.01 -1.10
N TYR A 461 14.90 10.09 -0.43
CA TYR A 461 15.34 10.00 0.96
C TYR A 461 14.23 9.44 1.87
N PRO A 462 14.55 8.53 2.80
CA PRO A 462 13.58 8.01 3.77
C PRO A 462 12.80 9.12 4.48
N GLU A 463 11.52 8.91 4.70
CA GLU A 463 10.64 9.91 5.34
C GLU A 463 11.13 10.24 6.76
N ILE A 464 11.73 9.26 7.45
CA ILE A 464 12.36 9.46 8.78
C ILE A 464 13.38 10.58 8.81
N LEU A 465 14.06 10.88 7.70
CA LEU A 465 15.08 11.93 7.63
C LEU A 465 14.50 13.31 7.26
N ARG A 466 13.20 13.39 6.94
CA ARG A 466 12.55 14.58 6.37
C ARG A 466 11.24 14.98 7.09
N SER A 467 10.91 14.31 8.17
CA SER A 467 9.72 14.56 8.99
C SER A 467 10.06 14.91 10.43
N ASN A 468 9.10 15.53 11.10
CA ASN A 468 9.13 15.78 12.53
C ASN A 468 8.93 14.45 13.27
N LEU A 469 9.91 14.09 14.10
CA LEU A 469 9.92 12.82 14.81
C LEU A 469 9.17 12.85 16.14
N SER A 470 8.61 13.99 16.59
CA SER A 470 7.95 14.06 17.90
C SER A 470 6.78 13.08 18.01
N SER A 471 5.95 12.94 16.97
CA SER A 471 4.87 11.94 16.96
C SER A 471 5.42 10.50 16.94
N THR A 472 6.44 10.25 16.12
CA THR A 472 7.13 8.97 16.04
C THR A 472 7.75 8.56 17.36
N VAL A 473 8.41 9.48 18.07
CA VAL A 473 8.99 9.29 19.40
C VAL A 473 7.92 8.92 20.41
N LEU A 474 6.77 9.60 20.40
CA LEU A 474 5.64 9.24 21.26
C LEU A 474 5.08 7.86 20.94
N ASP A 475 5.02 7.50 19.65
CA ASP A 475 4.59 6.18 19.22
C ASP A 475 5.58 5.09 19.64
N LEU A 476 6.90 5.32 19.50
CA LEU A 476 7.95 4.43 20.00
C LEU A 476 7.88 4.28 21.53
N LYS A 477 7.62 5.35 22.27
CA LYS A 477 7.43 5.30 23.72
C LYS A 477 6.20 4.49 24.11
N LYS A 478 5.08 4.63 23.39
CA LYS A 478 3.89 3.78 23.58
C LYS A 478 4.16 2.32 23.26
N LEU A 479 5.08 2.04 22.34
CA LEU A 479 5.55 0.68 22.04
C LEU A 479 6.47 0.10 23.12
N GLY A 480 6.76 0.85 24.20
CA GLY A 480 7.62 0.41 25.29
C GLY A 480 9.12 0.60 25.01
N ILE A 481 9.47 1.34 23.95
CA ILE A 481 10.88 1.56 23.59
C ILE A 481 11.46 2.66 24.49
N GLU A 482 12.31 2.23 25.43
CA GLU A 482 12.96 3.14 26.37
C GLU A 482 14.14 3.87 25.71
N ASP A 483 15.02 3.12 25.05
CA ASP A 483 16.22 3.64 24.41
C ASP A 483 15.97 3.99 22.95
N LEU A 484 15.57 5.23 22.72
CA LEU A 484 15.33 5.75 21.36
C LEU A 484 16.61 6.05 20.60
N VAL A 485 17.74 6.20 21.30
CA VAL A 485 19.04 6.52 20.70
C VAL A 485 19.64 5.29 20.00
N HIS A 486 19.47 4.12 20.61
CA HIS A 486 19.96 2.85 20.08
C HIS A 486 18.86 2.02 19.41
N PHE A 487 17.66 2.59 19.21
CA PHE A 487 16.62 1.91 18.45
C PHE A 487 17.11 1.66 17.02
N ASP A 488 17.10 0.39 16.63
CA ASP A 488 17.71 -0.09 15.40
C ASP A 488 16.86 0.33 14.20
N LEU A 489 17.16 1.49 13.64
CA LEU A 489 16.59 2.01 12.41
C LEU A 489 17.54 1.75 11.25
N MET A 490 17.00 1.42 10.07
CA MET A 490 17.82 1.23 8.87
C MET A 490 18.62 2.49 8.49
N ASP A 491 18.03 3.66 8.67
CA ASP A 491 18.69 4.96 8.50
C ASP A 491 18.34 5.87 9.70
N PRO A 492 19.14 5.84 10.78
CA PRO A 492 18.86 6.66 11.95
C PRO A 492 19.12 8.14 11.67
N GLN A 493 18.33 9.02 12.29
CA GLN A 493 18.65 10.45 12.26
C GLN A 493 19.92 10.75 13.07
N PRO A 494 20.68 11.81 12.70
CA PRO A 494 21.79 12.28 13.50
C PRO A 494 21.37 12.54 14.95
N LEU A 495 22.13 12.03 15.93
CA LEU A 495 21.81 12.09 17.37
C LEU A 495 21.45 13.50 17.85
N LYS A 496 22.11 14.53 17.32
CA LYS A 496 21.83 15.92 17.65
C LYS A 496 20.37 16.31 17.35
N LEU A 497 19.85 15.91 16.19
CA LEU A 497 18.47 16.17 15.78
C LEU A 497 17.50 15.35 16.64
N LEU A 498 17.80 14.08 16.92
CA LEU A 498 16.98 13.25 17.80
C LEU A 498 16.88 13.86 19.22
N CYS A 499 17.99 14.29 19.80
CA CYS A 499 18.01 14.96 21.11
C CYS A 499 17.22 16.28 21.12
N GLU A 500 17.18 17.02 20.00
CA GLU A 500 16.34 18.22 19.89
C GLU A 500 14.84 17.89 19.92
N HIS A 501 14.44 16.74 19.36
CA HIS A 501 13.05 16.27 19.45
C HIS A 501 12.70 15.77 20.86
N LEU A 502 13.64 15.15 21.59
CA LEU A 502 13.45 14.58 22.94
C LEU A 502 13.45 15.60 24.08
N LYS A 503 14.00 16.80 23.87
CA LYS A 503 14.03 17.87 24.89
C LYS A 503 12.67 18.52 25.12
N ASN A 504 11.67 18.20 24.29
CA ASN A 504 10.28 18.61 24.45
C ASN A 504 9.42 17.37 24.69
#